data_AF-A0AAV9DE74-F1
#
_entry.id   AF-A0AAV9DE74-F1
#
_cell.length_a   1.000
_cell.length_b   1.000
_cell.length_c   1.000
_cell.angle_alpha   90.00
_cell.angle_beta   90.00
_cell.angle_gamma   90.00
#
_symmetry.space_group_name_H-M   'P 1'
#
loop_
_entity.id
_entity.type
_entity.pdbx_description
1 polymer ?
#
loop_
_entity_poly.entity_id
_entity_poly.type
_entity_poly.pdbx_seq_one_letter_code
_entity_poly.pdbx_strand_id
1 'polypeptide(L)'
;MYEVIWGSKKYMPTFKEYLKVSTISCGYPALSCLSLVGMGDVVTKQAFDWVLTVSPIVYAAALICRLKDDLDPNELEQKDAHSATSIRCYMIDNGVSEEEVRLKIGKMVEDAWKMLSEEMTESLTHADVNS
;
A
#
# COMPACT_ATOMS: atom_id res chain seq x y z
N MET A 1 3.95 -11.47 9.14
CA MET A 1 4.57 -11.83 10.44
C MET A 1 4.90 -10.61 11.30
N TYR A 2 5.38 -9.50 10.73
CA TYR A 2 5.68 -8.25 11.48
C TYR A 2 4.51 -7.69 12.29
N GLU A 3 3.33 -7.52 11.70
CA GLU A 3 2.15 -6.95 12.39
C GLU A 3 1.70 -7.79 13.59
N VAL A 4 1.77 -9.12 13.46
CA VAL A 4 1.50 -10.06 14.58
C VAL A 4 2.51 -9.86 15.71
N ILE A 5 3.79 -9.66 15.37
CA ILE A 5 4.84 -9.38 16.35
C ILE A 5 4.57 -8.04 17.05
N TRP A 6 4.20 -7.00 16.31
CA TRP A 6 3.85 -5.69 16.85
C TRP A 6 2.71 -5.79 17.86
N GLY A 7 1.62 -6.46 17.49
CA GLY A 7 0.48 -6.72 18.39
C GLY A 7 0.90 -7.49 19.65
N SER A 8 1.65 -8.59 19.49
CA SER A 8 2.09 -9.43 20.62
C SER A 8 3.01 -8.70 21.61
N LYS A 9 3.84 -7.79 21.10
CA LYS A 9 4.79 -7.01 21.90
C LYS A 9 4.23 -5.66 22.33
N LYS A 10 2.98 -5.34 21.94
CA LYS A 10 2.36 -4.01 22.13
C LYS A 10 3.27 -2.88 21.61
N TYR A 11 4.01 -3.17 20.55
CA TYR A 11 4.92 -2.22 19.93
C TYR A 11 4.16 -1.42 18.90
N MET A 12 4.26 -0.10 18.98
CA MET A 12 3.75 0.80 17.96
C MET A 12 4.88 1.14 16.99
N PRO A 13 4.79 0.75 15.70
CA PRO A 13 5.78 1.13 14.71
C PRO A 13 5.71 2.62 14.40
N THR A 14 6.80 3.18 13.88
CA THR A 14 6.74 4.49 13.21
C THR A 14 5.86 4.39 11.97
N PHE A 15 5.28 5.52 11.53
CA PHE A 15 4.48 5.60 10.31
C PHE A 15 5.23 5.06 9.08
N LYS A 16 6.54 5.34 8.99
CA LYS A 16 7.38 4.85 7.88
C LYS A 16 7.56 3.33 7.95
N GLU A 17 7.82 2.77 9.13
CA GLU A 17 7.94 1.33 9.32
C GLU A 17 6.62 0.61 9.06
N TYR A 18 5.52 1.21 9.53
CA TYR A 18 4.17 0.74 9.27
C TYR A 18 3.94 0.61 7.77
N LEU A 19 4.06 1.69 6.99
CA LEU A 19 3.82 1.66 5.54
C LEU A 19 4.70 0.66 4.81
N LYS A 20 5.97 0.52 5.20
CA LYS A 20 6.89 -0.44 4.57
C LYS A 20 6.41 -1.89 4.72
N VAL A 21 5.77 -2.23 5.84
CA VAL A 21 5.24 -3.57 6.10
C VAL A 21 3.82 -3.70 5.55
N SER A 22 2.98 -2.71 5.80
CA SER A 22 1.54 -2.78 5.57
C SER A 22 1.13 -2.71 4.10
N THR A 23 1.97 -2.10 3.26
CA THR A 23 1.85 -2.15 1.78
C THR A 23 2.19 -3.52 1.21
N ILE A 24 2.97 -4.34 1.92
CA ILE A 24 3.25 -5.72 1.51
C ILE A 24 2.19 -6.67 2.09
N SER A 25 1.78 -6.45 3.34
CA SER A 25 0.80 -7.30 4.04
C SER A 25 -0.64 -7.11 3.57
N CYS A 26 -0.98 -5.99 2.92
CA CYS A 26 -2.33 -5.75 2.37
C CYS A 26 -2.75 -6.71 1.25
N GLY A 27 -1.82 -7.55 0.78
CA GLY A 27 -2.13 -8.61 -0.18
C GLY A 27 -2.19 -8.14 -1.63
N TYR A 28 -2.15 -6.83 -1.92
CA TYR A 28 -2.15 -6.32 -3.29
C TYR A 28 -0.97 -6.82 -4.14
N PRO A 29 0.30 -6.82 -3.64
CA PRO A 29 1.41 -7.38 -4.41
C PRO A 29 1.21 -8.86 -4.76
N ALA A 30 0.65 -9.64 -3.81
CA ALA A 30 0.34 -11.05 -4.03
C ALA A 30 -0.82 -11.23 -5.03
N LEU A 31 -1.85 -10.38 -4.94
CA LEU A 31 -2.98 -10.37 -5.87
C LEU A 31 -2.51 -10.03 -7.29
N SER A 32 -1.66 -9.02 -7.46
CA SER A 32 -1.05 -8.68 -8.76
C SER A 32 -0.27 -9.85 -9.35
N CYS A 33 0.51 -10.58 -8.53
CA CYS A 33 1.21 -11.79 -8.98
C CYS A 33 0.20 -12.86 -9.43
N LEU A 34 -0.85 -13.09 -8.65
CA LEU A 34 -1.86 -14.11 -8.93
C LEU A 34 -2.65 -13.79 -10.20
N SER A 35 -2.99 -12.52 -10.43
CA SER A 35 -3.64 -12.06 -11.66
C SER A 35 -2.80 -12.41 -12.90
N LEU A 36 -1.48 -12.26 -12.83
CA LEU A 36 -0.57 -12.64 -13.92
C LEU A 36 -0.54 -14.15 -14.16
N VAL A 37 -0.50 -14.96 -13.10
CA VAL A 37 -0.58 -16.43 -13.22
C VAL A 37 -1.88 -16.85 -13.93
N GLY A 38 -2.99 -16.15 -13.67
CA GLY A 38 -4.28 -16.41 -14.31
C GLY A 38 -4.32 -16.16 -15.82
N MET A 39 -3.32 -15.46 -16.38
CA MET A 39 -3.25 -15.16 -17.82
C MET A 39 -2.67 -16.32 -18.65
N GLY A 40 -2.21 -17.40 -18.03
CA GLY A 40 -1.69 -18.59 -18.71
C GLY A 40 -0.46 -18.28 -19.57
N ASP A 41 -0.38 -18.86 -20.77
CA ASP A 41 0.82 -18.81 -21.62
C ASP A 41 1.10 -17.42 -22.25
N VAL A 42 0.22 -16.44 -22.04
CA VAL A 42 0.39 -15.07 -22.55
C VAL A 42 1.39 -14.26 -21.71
N VAL A 43 1.62 -14.64 -20.45
CA VAL A 43 2.48 -13.87 -19.54
C VAL A 43 3.97 -14.17 -19.75
N THR A 44 4.79 -13.12 -19.72
CA THR A 44 6.24 -13.24 -19.87
C THR A 44 6.95 -13.29 -18.52
N LYS A 45 8.17 -13.83 -18.49
CA LYS A 45 9.05 -13.74 -17.31
C LYS A 45 9.27 -12.29 -16.88
N GLN A 46 9.40 -11.37 -17.84
CA GLN A 46 9.60 -9.94 -17.56
C GLN A 46 8.41 -9.35 -16.79
N ALA A 47 7.18 -9.76 -17.09
CA ALA A 47 6.00 -9.32 -16.35
C ALA A 47 6.03 -9.82 -14.90
N PHE A 48 6.50 -11.05 -14.65
CA PHE A 48 6.70 -11.54 -13.28
C PHE A 48 7.82 -10.79 -12.54
N ASP A 49 8.98 -10.58 -13.17
CA ASP A 49 10.08 -9.83 -12.56
C ASP A 49 9.64 -8.39 -12.21
N TRP A 50 8.79 -7.78 -13.06
CA TRP A 50 8.20 -6.47 -12.81
C TRP A 50 7.26 -6.45 -11.58
N VAL A 51 6.37 -7.44 -11.41
CA VAL A 51 5.51 -7.48 -10.21
C VAL A 51 6.28 -7.89 -8.95
N LEU A 52 7.18 -8.86 -9.05
CA LEU A 52 7.93 -9.41 -7.90
C LEU A 52 8.92 -8.39 -7.30
N THR A 53 9.37 -7.41 -8.08
CA THR A 53 10.19 -6.30 -7.59
C THR A 53 9.37 -5.19 -6.93
N VAL A 54 8.04 -5.37 -6.81
CA VAL A 54 7.11 -4.36 -6.31
C VAL A 54 7.28 -3.06 -7.09
N SER A 55 7.01 -3.13 -8.40
CA SER A 55 7.09 -1.98 -9.30
C SER A 55 6.34 -0.75 -8.76
N PRO A 56 6.68 0.47 -9.23
CA PRO A 56 5.98 1.70 -8.81
C PRO A 56 4.45 1.60 -8.90
N ILE A 57 3.92 0.94 -9.94
CA ILE A 57 2.47 0.68 -10.11
C ILE A 57 1.93 -0.22 -9.00
N VAL A 58 2.60 -1.33 -8.71
CA VAL A 58 2.17 -2.28 -7.65
C VAL A 58 2.26 -1.61 -6.28
N TYR A 59 3.32 -0.84 -6.03
CA TYR A 59 3.49 -0.07 -4.80
C TYR A 59 2.40 0.99 -4.64
N ALA A 60 2.11 1.78 -5.68
CA ALA A 60 1.06 2.79 -5.65
C ALA A 60 -0.32 2.17 -5.38
N ALA A 61 -0.66 1.07 -6.05
CA ALA A 61 -1.90 0.34 -5.81
C ALA A 61 -2.00 -0.20 -4.37
N ALA A 62 -0.92 -0.78 -3.86
CA ALA A 62 -0.86 -1.28 -2.49
C ALA A 62 -0.98 -0.16 -1.45
N LEU A 63 -0.36 1.00 -1.70
CA LEU A 63 -0.43 2.17 -0.84
C LEU A 63 -1.85 2.75 -0.82
N ILE A 64 -2.51 2.87 -1.98
CA ILE A 64 -3.92 3.29 -2.07
C ILE A 64 -4.80 2.34 -1.25
N CYS A 65 -4.67 1.03 -1.48
CA CYS A 65 -5.47 0.02 -0.77
C CYS A 65 -5.30 0.16 0.74
N ARG A 66 -4.04 0.15 1.22
CA ARG A 66 -3.73 0.21 2.66
C ARG A 66 -4.23 1.50 3.30
N LEU A 67 -3.97 2.65 2.68
CA LEU A 67 -4.37 3.93 3.26
C LEU A 67 -5.89 4.13 3.22
N LYS A 68 -6.59 3.62 2.20
CA LYS A 68 -8.06 3.67 2.15
C LYS A 68 -8.68 2.76 3.21
N ASP A 69 -8.17 1.54 3.36
CA ASP A 69 -8.60 0.59 4.39
C ASP A 69 -8.49 1.22 5.80
N ASP A 70 -7.35 1.83 6.10
CA ASP A 70 -7.11 2.47 7.40
C ASP A 70 -7.89 3.79 7.61
N LEU A 71 -8.35 4.45 6.53
CA LEU A 71 -9.20 5.63 6.64
C LEU A 71 -10.63 5.26 7.03
N ASP A 72 -11.09 4.07 6.64
CA ASP A 72 -12.42 3.61 6.96
C ASP A 72 -12.52 3.29 8.46
N PRO A 73 -13.59 3.74 9.15
CA PRO A 73 -13.74 3.53 10.57
C PRO A 73 -13.98 2.04 10.87
N ASN A 74 -12.94 1.36 11.33
CA ASN A 74 -13.05 -0.02 11.83
C ASN A 74 -13.23 -0.02 13.37
N GLU A 75 -14.44 -0.37 13.84
CA GLU A 75 -14.75 -0.42 15.28
C GLU A 75 -13.85 -1.37 16.07
N LEU A 76 -13.36 -2.44 15.46
CA LEU A 76 -12.48 -3.41 16.13
C LEU A 76 -11.09 -2.83 16.36
N GLU A 77 -10.54 -2.13 15.37
CA GLU A 77 -9.24 -1.48 15.47
C GLU A 77 -9.26 -0.27 16.41
N GLN A 78 -10.39 0.43 16.48
CA GLN A 78 -10.58 1.53 17.43
C GLN A 78 -10.60 1.02 18.89
N LYS A 79 -11.15 -0.17 19.14
CA LYS A 79 -11.19 -0.78 20.49
C LYS A 79 -9.84 -1.32 20.92
N ASP A 80 -8.99 -1.73 19.98
CA ASP A 80 -7.65 -2.21 20.30
C ASP A 80 -6.63 -1.07 20.34
N ALA A 81 -6.28 -0.63 21.55
CA ALA A 81 -5.26 0.39 21.78
C ALA A 81 -3.84 -0.02 21.31
N HIS A 82 -3.62 -1.25 20.83
CA HIS A 82 -2.35 -1.70 20.28
C HIS A 82 -2.42 -2.02 18.79
N SER A 83 -3.57 -1.86 18.14
CA SER A 83 -3.67 -1.98 16.69
C SER A 83 -2.91 -0.83 16.03
N ALA A 84 -1.96 -1.17 15.15
CA ALA A 84 -1.21 -0.21 14.36
C ALA A 84 -1.99 0.09 13.08
N THR A 85 -2.34 1.36 12.88
CA THR A 85 -2.92 1.87 11.64
C THR A 85 -2.13 3.07 11.15
N SER A 86 -2.24 3.40 9.86
CA SER A 86 -1.59 4.59 9.30
C SER A 86 -1.99 5.87 10.05
N ILE A 87 -3.27 6.01 10.42
CA ILE A 87 -3.76 7.12 11.22
C ILE A 87 -2.99 7.21 12.55
N ARG A 88 -2.96 6.12 13.31
CA ARG A 88 -2.38 6.11 14.66
C ARG A 88 -0.87 6.30 14.65
N CYS A 89 -0.18 5.60 13.75
CA CYS A 89 1.27 5.72 13.63
C CYS A 89 1.66 7.15 13.24
N TYR A 90 0.92 7.79 12.32
CA TYR A 90 1.19 9.18 11.93
C TYR A 90 0.92 10.17 13.06
N MET A 91 -0.21 10.01 13.77
CA MET A 91 -0.55 10.86 14.91
C MET A 91 0.53 10.82 15.99
N ILE A 92 1.01 9.62 16.33
CA ILE A 92 2.04 9.43 17.37
C ILE A 92 3.38 10.02 16.91
N ASP A 93 3.79 9.76 15.67
CA ASP A 93 5.07 10.25 15.14
C ASP A 93 5.14 11.79 15.07
N ASN A 94 4.00 12.45 14.83
CA ASN A 94 3.97 13.88 14.54
C ASN A 94 3.26 14.73 15.61
N GLY A 95 2.60 14.12 16.59
CA GLY A 95 1.88 14.82 17.66
C GLY A 95 0.68 15.64 17.19
N VAL A 96 0.01 15.20 16.11
CA VAL A 96 -1.10 15.90 15.43
C VAL A 96 -2.45 15.25 15.72
N SER A 97 -3.54 15.98 15.45
CA SER A 97 -4.89 15.48 15.64
C SER A 97 -5.31 14.46 14.57
N GLU A 98 -6.29 13.61 14.87
CA GLU A 98 -6.79 12.62 13.91
C GLU A 98 -7.36 13.29 12.64
N GLU A 99 -8.04 14.42 12.78
CA GLU A 99 -8.61 15.18 11.66
C GLU A 99 -7.51 15.65 10.68
N GLU A 100 -6.42 16.21 11.22
CA GLU A 100 -5.26 16.61 10.43
C GLU A 100 -4.61 15.41 9.72
N VAL A 101 -4.52 14.27 10.41
CA VAL A 101 -3.97 13.03 9.82
C VAL A 101 -4.85 12.49 8.72
N ARG A 102 -6.18 12.49 8.89
CA ARG A 102 -7.12 12.03 7.85
C ARG A 102 -7.01 12.88 6.59
N LEU A 103 -6.88 14.20 6.72
CA LEU A 103 -6.62 15.09 5.57
C LEU A 103 -5.28 14.76 4.90
N LYS A 104 -4.23 14.52 5.69
CA LYS A 104 -2.90 14.19 5.17
C LYS A 104 -2.89 12.86 4.44
N ILE A 105 -3.47 11.81 5.03
CA ILE A 105 -3.57 10.48 4.43
C ILE A 105 -4.46 10.53 3.17
N GLY A 106 -5.56 11.28 3.20
CA GLY A 106 -6.39 11.54 2.02
C GLY A 106 -5.57 12.09 0.85
N LYS A 107 -4.74 13.11 1.12
CA LYS A 107 -3.82 13.65 0.11
C LYS A 107 -2.79 12.62 -0.36
N MET A 108 -2.24 11.80 0.53
CA MET A 108 -1.31 10.74 0.14
C MET A 108 -1.96 9.71 -0.80
N VAL A 109 -3.26 9.42 -0.61
CA VAL A 109 -4.02 8.57 -1.52
C VAL A 109 -4.19 9.24 -2.90
N GLU A 110 -4.53 10.53 -2.93
CA GLU A 110 -4.61 11.29 -4.20
C GLU A 110 -3.27 11.31 -4.95
N ASP A 111 -2.17 11.57 -4.24
CA ASP A 111 -0.82 11.57 -4.80
C ASP A 111 -0.45 10.18 -5.34
N ALA A 112 -0.83 9.11 -4.65
CA ALA A 112 -0.61 7.73 -5.10
C ALA A 112 -1.44 7.37 -6.34
N TRP A 113 -2.69 7.85 -6.43
CA TRP A 113 -3.50 7.70 -7.65
C TRP A 113 -2.88 8.41 -8.85
N LYS A 114 -2.31 9.59 -8.62
CA LYS A 114 -1.60 10.34 -9.67
C LYS A 114 -0.37 9.57 -10.16
N MET A 115 0.46 9.08 -9.24
CA MET A 115 1.62 8.24 -9.57
C MET A 115 1.21 7.01 -10.39
N LEU A 116 0.16 6.30 -9.96
CA LEU A 116 -0.36 5.16 -10.69
C LEU A 116 -0.78 5.52 -12.12
N SER A 117 -1.45 6.67 -12.30
CA SER A 117 -1.93 7.13 -13.61
C SER A 117 -0.78 7.52 -14.54
N GLU A 118 0.25 8.18 -14.01
CA GLU A 118 1.45 8.59 -14.75
C GLU A 118 2.24 7.37 -15.24
N GLU A 119 2.54 6.43 -14.34
CA GLU A 119 3.28 5.20 -14.66
C GLU A 119 2.55 4.32 -15.68
N MET A 120 1.23 4.23 -15.59
CA MET A 120 0.42 3.48 -16.56
C MET A 120 0.47 4.13 -17.95
N THR A 121 0.47 5.47 -18.00
CA THR A 121 0.55 6.20 -19.27
C THR A 121 1.93 6.04 -19.91
N GLU A 122 3.00 6.15 -19.12
CA GLU A 122 4.38 5.92 -19.60
C GLU A 122 4.60 4.48 -20.09
N SER A 123 4.02 3.50 -19.40
CA SER A 123 4.11 2.09 -19.80
C SER A 123 3.43 1.83 -21.15
N LEU A 124 2.31 2.51 -21.43
CA LEU A 124 1.59 2.39 -22.70
C LEU A 124 2.38 3.03 -23.86
N THR A 125 2.96 4.21 -23.65
CA THR A 125 3.73 4.90 -24.71
C THR A 125 5.01 4.15 -25.08
N HIS A 126 5.64 3.44 -24.14
CA HIS A 126 6.80 2.58 -24.42
C HIS A 126 6.45 1.25 -25.12
N ALA A 127 5.22 0.75 -24.95
CA ALA A 127 4.74 -0.44 -25.66
C ALA A 127 4.47 -0.14 -27.14
N ASP A 128 3.90 1.03 -27.45
CA ASP A 128 3.53 1.44 -28.82
C ASP A 128 4.74 1.78 -29.72
N VAL A 129 5.90 2.11 -29.15
CA VAL A 129 7.12 2.45 -29.91
C VAL A 129 7.92 1.19 -30.32
N ASN A 130 7.63 0.02 -29.74
CA ASN A 130 8.33 -1.24 -30.02
C ASN A 130 7.44 -2.29 -30.71
N SER A 131 6.22 -1.94 -31.12
CA SER A 131 5.31 -2.76 -31.93
C SER A 131 5.29 -2.34 -33.39
#